data_AF-A0A446B5V7-F1
#
_entry.id   AF-A0A446B5V7-F1
#
_cell.length_a   1.000
_cell.length_b   1.000
_cell.length_c   1.000
_cell.angle_alpha   90.00
_cell.angle_beta   90.00
_cell.angle_gamma   90.00
#
_symmetry.space_group_name_H-M   'P 1'
#
loop_
_entity.id
_entity.type
_entity.pdbx_description
1 polymer ?
#
loop_
_entity_poly.entity_id
_entity_poly.type
_entity_poly.pdbx_seq_one_letter_code
_entity_poly.pdbx_strand_id
1 'polypeptide(L)'
;MRKFCQDHKRRSARETWIQKGYPDIDWRRLDERISRHYGFLRKILEDGMDSHYVDVFQDTVRAGKNRTLFRSDANLTPGYYGIRGLRAMSENLIQEFSSILRKRALQDRLVSARGYTVYLQSVLVPELAVRLIMEDMSVGEEEARRILEESSDVGELLNDEIADVVLEDDDVVDPLSQAH
;
A
#
# COMPACT_ATOMS: atom_id res chain seq x y z
N MET A 1 29.23 -1.71 8.36
CA MET A 1 29.04 -0.23 8.25
C MET A 1 27.81 0.08 7.39
N ARG A 2 26.59 -0.31 7.85
CA ARG A 2 25.31 -0.10 7.13
C ARG A 2 24.16 0.40 8.03
N LYS A 3 24.20 0.11 9.34
CA LYS A 3 23.22 0.57 10.34
C LYS A 3 23.15 2.10 10.44
N PHE A 4 24.30 2.79 10.50
CA PHE A 4 24.36 4.27 10.53
C PHE A 4 23.67 4.96 9.33
N CYS A 5 23.65 4.35 8.14
CA CYS A 5 22.95 4.92 6.98
C CYS A 5 21.43 4.75 7.08
N GLN A 6 20.95 3.60 7.55
CA GLN A 6 19.51 3.37 7.71
C GLN A 6 18.93 4.21 8.84
N ASP A 7 19.65 4.32 9.96
CA ASP A 7 19.21 5.14 11.10
C ASP A 7 19.20 6.63 10.76
N HIS A 8 20.21 7.13 10.03
CA HIS A 8 20.23 8.51 9.55
C HIS A 8 19.10 8.77 8.55
N LYS A 9 18.87 7.85 7.60
CA LYS A 9 17.75 7.98 6.63
C LYS A 9 16.39 8.00 7.32
N ARG A 10 16.17 7.13 8.31
CA ARG A 10 14.93 7.12 9.11
C ARG A 10 14.76 8.40 9.91
N ARG A 11 15.83 8.94 10.49
CA ARG A 11 15.78 10.21 11.21
C ARG A 11 15.43 11.37 10.28
N SER A 12 16.10 11.49 9.14
CA SER A 12 15.78 12.50 8.12
C SER A 12 14.36 12.34 7.58
N ALA A 13 13.92 11.11 7.33
CA ALA A 13 12.55 10.83 6.92
C ALA A 13 11.53 11.30 7.98
N ARG A 14 11.81 11.05 9.27
CA ARG A 14 10.95 11.50 10.38
C ARG A 14 10.95 13.02 10.53
N GLU A 15 12.07 13.69 10.29
CA GLU A 15 12.14 15.15 10.26
C GLU A 15 11.30 15.71 9.10
N THR A 16 11.40 15.13 7.90
CA THR A 16 10.54 15.47 6.76
C THR A 16 9.06 15.22 7.07
N TRP A 17 8.73 14.11 7.74
CA TRP A 17 7.36 13.78 8.15
C TRP A 17 6.74 14.86 9.03
N ILE A 18 7.50 15.32 10.04
CA ILE A 18 7.08 16.37 10.96
C ILE A 18 6.99 17.72 10.23
N GLN A 19 7.95 18.05 9.37
CA GLN A 19 7.95 19.29 8.60
C GLN A 19 6.78 19.38 7.61
N LYS A 20 6.43 18.27 6.97
CA LYS A 20 5.28 18.16 6.06
C LYS A 20 3.94 18.07 6.80
N GLY A 21 3.96 17.89 8.12
CA GLY A 21 2.76 17.85 8.96
C GLY A 21 1.92 16.58 8.77
N TYR A 22 2.54 15.47 8.34
CA TYR A 22 1.81 14.22 8.16
C TYR A 22 1.36 13.67 9.52
N PRO A 23 0.09 13.23 9.66
CA PRO A 23 -0.43 12.74 10.92
C PRO A 23 0.17 11.38 11.29
N ASP A 24 0.09 11.02 12.57
CA ASP A 24 0.42 9.67 13.01
C ASP A 24 -0.71 8.71 12.60
N ILE A 25 -0.37 7.59 11.97
CA ILE A 25 -1.35 6.68 11.37
C ILE A 25 -1.88 5.75 12.46
N ASP A 26 -3.16 5.89 12.79
CA ASP A 26 -3.84 4.93 13.67
C ASP A 26 -4.19 3.64 12.89
N TRP A 27 -3.23 2.74 12.83
CA TRP A 27 -3.36 1.43 12.19
C TRP A 27 -4.51 0.58 12.75
N ARG A 28 -4.93 0.78 14.01
CA ARG A 28 -6.03 0.01 14.61
C ARG A 28 -7.39 0.46 14.09
N ARG A 29 -7.51 1.72 13.71
CA ARG A 29 -8.73 2.31 13.15
C ARG A 29 -8.73 2.35 11.63
N LEU A 30 -7.64 1.92 10.99
CA LEU A 30 -7.51 1.95 9.54
C LEU A 30 -8.62 1.15 8.87
N ASP A 31 -8.95 -0.06 9.37
CA ASP A 31 -10.04 -0.86 8.82
C ASP A 31 -11.40 -0.15 8.87
N GLU A 32 -11.71 0.52 9.99
CA GLU A 32 -12.94 1.30 10.13
C GLU A 32 -12.98 2.46 9.14
N ARG A 33 -11.85 3.17 8.95
CA ARG A 33 -11.73 4.26 7.98
C ARG A 33 -11.93 3.76 6.55
N ILE A 34 -11.27 2.65 6.20
CA ILE A 34 -11.40 2.02 4.88
C ILE A 34 -12.87 1.65 4.61
N SER A 35 -13.56 1.08 5.60
CA SER A 35 -14.94 0.65 5.45
C SER A 35 -15.91 1.78 5.07
N ARG A 36 -15.64 3.03 5.52
CA ARG A 36 -16.44 4.21 5.15
C ARG A 36 -16.36 4.53 3.66
N HIS A 37 -15.30 4.11 2.99
CA HIS A 37 -15.08 4.35 1.57
C HIS A 37 -15.52 3.18 0.67
N TYR A 38 -16.01 2.07 1.24
CA TYR A 38 -16.47 0.94 0.45
C TYR A 38 -17.53 1.33 -0.58
N GLY A 39 -18.45 2.24 -0.23
CA GLY A 39 -19.47 2.71 -1.17
C GLY A 39 -18.87 3.41 -2.39
N PHE A 40 -17.78 4.16 -2.23
CA PHE A 40 -17.07 4.81 -3.33
C PHE A 40 -16.32 3.78 -4.20
N LEU A 41 -15.56 2.89 -3.56
CA LEU A 41 -14.78 1.86 -4.27
C LEU A 41 -15.68 0.86 -5.00
N ARG A 42 -16.85 0.56 -4.44
CA ARG A 42 -17.88 -0.26 -5.09
C ARG A 42 -18.37 0.38 -6.38
N LYS A 43 -18.58 1.69 -6.42
CA LYS A 43 -18.98 2.39 -7.66
C LYS A 43 -17.90 2.34 -8.73
N ILE A 44 -16.61 2.45 -8.35
CA ILE A 44 -15.49 2.24 -9.29
C ILE A 44 -15.51 0.80 -9.84
N LEU A 45 -15.84 -0.17 -8.96
CA LEU A 45 -15.89 -1.59 -9.31
C LEU A 45 -17.07 -1.97 -10.20
N GLU A 46 -18.26 -1.46 -9.91
CA GLU A 46 -19.53 -1.89 -10.52
C GLU A 46 -19.98 -0.96 -11.64
N ASP A 47 -19.92 0.36 -11.42
CA ASP A 47 -20.44 1.36 -12.35
C ASP A 47 -19.38 1.85 -13.35
N GLY A 48 -18.12 1.44 -13.18
CA GLY A 48 -17.02 1.88 -14.03
C GLY A 48 -16.83 3.39 -13.99
N MET A 49 -17.06 4.01 -12.83
CA MET A 49 -16.90 5.44 -12.60
C MET A 49 -15.55 5.94 -13.12
N ASP A 50 -15.55 7.08 -13.80
CA ASP A 50 -14.34 7.78 -14.22
C ASP A 50 -13.46 8.03 -13.01
N SER A 51 -12.28 7.41 -13.01
CA SER A 51 -11.31 7.45 -11.93
C SER A 51 -9.94 7.61 -12.56
N HIS A 52 -9.14 8.50 -11.99
CA HIS A 52 -7.82 8.80 -12.50
C HIS A 52 -6.96 7.52 -12.61
N TYR A 53 -6.98 6.66 -11.59
CA TYR A 53 -6.20 5.43 -11.62
C TYR A 53 -6.82 4.34 -12.49
N VAL A 54 -8.15 4.33 -12.70
CA VAL A 54 -8.78 3.47 -13.72
C VAL A 54 -8.27 3.81 -15.11
N ASP A 55 -8.24 5.10 -15.46
CA ASP A 55 -7.79 5.56 -16.78
C ASP A 55 -6.30 5.27 -16.99
N VAL A 56 -5.46 5.61 -15.99
CA VAL A 56 -4.02 5.30 -16.01
C VAL A 56 -3.77 3.79 -16.15
N PHE A 57 -4.55 2.96 -15.46
CA PHE A 57 -4.45 1.51 -15.57
C PHE A 57 -4.86 1.03 -16.97
N GLN A 58 -5.98 1.51 -17.51
CA GLN A 58 -6.44 1.15 -18.85
C GLN A 58 -5.43 1.56 -19.93
N ASP A 59 -4.89 2.77 -19.85
CA ASP A 59 -3.88 3.28 -20.78
C ASP A 59 -2.58 2.48 -20.71
N THR A 60 -2.13 2.13 -19.49
CA THR A 60 -0.94 1.30 -19.29
C THR A 60 -1.12 -0.10 -19.88
N VAL A 61 -2.32 -0.67 -19.74
CA VAL A 61 -2.64 -1.99 -20.28
C VAL A 61 -2.77 -1.95 -21.81
N ARG A 62 -3.45 -0.94 -22.36
CA ARG A 62 -3.58 -0.71 -23.82
C ARG A 62 -2.23 -0.46 -24.48
N ALA A 63 -1.33 0.27 -23.82
CA ALA A 63 0.01 0.53 -24.30
C ALA A 63 0.92 -0.73 -24.34
N GLY A 64 0.44 -1.90 -23.88
CA GLY A 64 1.19 -3.15 -23.95
C GLY A 64 2.47 -3.15 -23.10
N LYS A 65 2.65 -2.17 -22.22
CA LYS A 65 3.79 -1.96 -21.30
C LYS A 65 3.91 -3.03 -20.19
N ASN A 66 3.28 -4.17 -20.43
CA ASN A 66 2.72 -5.08 -19.45
C ASN A 66 3.68 -6.21 -19.04
N ARG A 67 4.99 -5.93 -19.06
CA ARG A 67 6.01 -6.94 -18.72
C ARG A 67 7.14 -6.43 -17.84
N THR A 68 7.42 -5.13 -17.86
CA THR A 68 8.59 -4.57 -17.17
C THR A 68 8.24 -3.49 -16.16
N LEU A 69 7.23 -2.65 -16.37
CA LEU A 69 6.87 -1.56 -15.42
C LEU A 69 6.22 -2.04 -14.10
N PHE A 70 5.61 -3.23 -14.09
CA PHE A 70 5.15 -3.85 -12.85
C PHE A 70 6.24 -4.62 -12.12
N ARG A 71 7.45 -4.69 -12.68
CA ARG A 71 8.65 -5.14 -11.98
C ARG A 71 9.50 -3.91 -11.69
N SER A 72 9.66 -3.62 -10.41
CA SER A 72 10.80 -2.92 -9.81
C SER A 72 10.87 -1.39 -9.82
N ASP A 73 10.01 -0.62 -10.50
CA ASP A 73 10.13 0.86 -10.49
C ASP A 73 8.85 1.64 -10.14
N ALA A 74 7.65 1.09 -10.37
CA ALA A 74 6.44 1.69 -9.80
C ALA A 74 6.39 1.37 -8.31
N ASN A 75 6.64 2.37 -7.46
CA ASN A 75 6.45 2.27 -6.01
C ASN A 75 4.96 2.04 -5.74
N LEU A 76 4.53 0.77 -5.79
CA LEU A 76 3.13 0.32 -5.57
C LEU A 76 2.70 0.51 -4.11
N THR A 77 3.61 0.99 -3.25
CA THR A 77 3.32 1.37 -1.88
C THR A 77 2.47 2.65 -1.89
N PRO A 78 1.33 2.66 -1.19
CA PRO A 78 0.43 3.82 -1.12
C PRO A 78 1.05 4.97 -0.32
N GLY A 79 2.01 5.66 -0.93
CA GLY A 79 2.65 6.86 -0.40
C GLY A 79 3.15 6.68 1.03
N TYR A 80 2.76 7.62 1.89
CA TYR A 80 3.15 7.65 3.29
C TYR A 80 2.69 6.41 4.08
N TYR A 81 1.75 5.60 3.60
CA TYR A 81 1.34 4.37 4.28
C TYR A 81 2.32 3.20 4.07
N GLY A 82 3.24 3.27 3.10
CA GLY A 82 4.27 2.25 2.87
C GLY A 82 3.73 0.84 2.56
N ILE A 83 4.59 -0.19 2.66
CA ILE A 83 4.21 -1.59 2.40
C ILE A 83 3.14 -2.07 3.39
N ARG A 84 3.15 -1.59 4.64
CA ARG A 84 2.13 -1.94 5.64
C ARG A 84 0.74 -1.48 5.21
N GLY A 85 0.63 -0.26 4.69
CA GLY A 85 -0.60 0.27 4.09
C GLY A 85 -1.10 -0.56 2.93
N LEU A 86 -0.20 -0.89 2.00
CA LEU A 86 -0.54 -1.71 0.84
C LEU A 86 -1.18 -3.03 1.28
N ARG A 87 -0.60 -3.71 2.27
CA ARG A 87 -1.11 -4.99 2.78
C ARG A 87 -2.46 -4.83 3.47
N ALA A 88 -2.56 -3.92 4.43
CA ALA A 88 -3.79 -3.69 5.19
C ALA A 88 -4.96 -3.33 4.27
N MET A 89 -4.73 -2.39 3.35
CA MET A 89 -5.74 -2.00 2.35
C MET A 89 -6.08 -3.18 1.44
N SER A 90 -5.08 -3.91 0.95
CA SER A 90 -5.32 -5.04 0.04
C SER A 90 -6.13 -6.15 0.67
N GLU A 91 -5.79 -6.55 1.89
CA GLU A 91 -6.50 -7.60 2.61
C GLU A 91 -7.95 -7.21 2.89
N ASN A 92 -8.15 -5.99 3.40
CA ASN A 92 -9.46 -5.44 3.71
C ASN A 92 -10.37 -5.37 2.46
N LEU A 93 -9.81 -4.88 1.34
CA LEU A 93 -10.52 -4.82 0.05
C LEU A 93 -10.81 -6.20 -0.55
N ILE A 94 -9.88 -7.17 -0.42
CA ILE A 94 -10.12 -8.54 -0.88
C ILE A 94 -11.25 -9.16 -0.09
N GLN A 95 -11.26 -9.01 1.24
CA GLN A 95 -12.31 -9.56 2.10
C GLN A 95 -13.69 -9.01 1.72
N GLU A 96 -13.83 -7.69 1.60
CA GLU A 96 -15.11 -7.04 1.27
C GLU A 96 -15.55 -7.30 -0.19
N PHE A 97 -14.63 -7.15 -1.15
CA PHE A 97 -14.98 -7.16 -2.57
C PHE A 97 -14.77 -8.49 -3.28
N SER A 98 -14.39 -9.56 -2.57
CA SER A 98 -14.07 -10.87 -3.19
C SER A 98 -15.13 -11.39 -4.17
N SER A 99 -16.42 -11.18 -3.86
CA SER A 99 -17.54 -11.59 -4.73
C SER A 99 -17.62 -10.78 -6.01
N ILE A 100 -17.46 -9.45 -5.91
CA ILE A 100 -17.47 -8.51 -7.04
C ILE A 100 -16.23 -8.71 -7.90
N LEU A 101 -15.06 -8.86 -7.28
CA LEU A 101 -13.80 -9.11 -7.97
C LEU A 101 -13.85 -10.41 -8.76
N ARG A 102 -14.43 -11.49 -8.20
CA ARG A 102 -14.65 -12.75 -8.92
C ARG A 102 -15.61 -12.58 -10.09
N LYS A 103 -16.73 -11.88 -9.91
CA LYS A 103 -17.70 -11.63 -10.99
C LYS A 103 -17.08 -10.81 -12.12
N ARG A 104 -16.33 -9.75 -11.79
CA ARG A 104 -15.65 -8.89 -12.76
C ARG A 104 -14.50 -9.61 -13.45
N ALA A 105 -13.77 -10.50 -12.77
CA ALA A 105 -12.75 -11.34 -13.39
C ALA A 105 -13.32 -12.29 -14.47
N LEU A 106 -14.60 -12.66 -14.38
CA LEU A 106 -15.29 -13.46 -15.40
C LEU A 106 -15.81 -12.60 -16.56
N GLN A 107 -16.19 -11.34 -16.29
CA GLN A 107 -16.75 -10.43 -17.29
C GLN A 107 -15.67 -9.66 -18.07
N ASP A 108 -14.56 -9.32 -17.40
CA ASP A 108 -13.50 -8.52 -17.94
C ASP A 108 -12.25 -9.38 -18.20
N ARG A 109 -12.00 -9.63 -19.50
CA ARG A 109 -10.85 -10.38 -19.99
C ARG A 109 -9.52 -9.79 -19.51
N LEU A 110 -9.48 -8.50 -19.16
CA LEU A 110 -8.31 -7.80 -18.63
C LEU A 110 -8.01 -8.18 -17.18
N VAL A 111 -9.05 -8.39 -16.36
CA VAL A 111 -8.95 -8.84 -14.96
C VAL A 111 -8.66 -10.35 -14.89
N SER A 112 -9.22 -11.11 -15.84
CA SER A 112 -9.06 -12.57 -15.95
C SER A 112 -7.62 -13.05 -16.19
N ALA A 113 -6.80 -12.27 -16.92
CA ALA A 113 -5.47 -12.73 -17.38
C ALA A 113 -4.33 -12.56 -16.35
N ARG A 114 -4.46 -11.67 -15.37
CA ARG A 114 -3.40 -11.37 -14.37
C ARG A 114 -3.86 -11.39 -12.91
N GLY A 115 -5.14 -11.68 -12.67
CA GLY A 115 -5.73 -11.70 -11.34
C GLY A 115 -6.20 -10.32 -10.90
N TYR A 116 -7.31 -10.31 -10.17
CA TYR A 116 -7.92 -9.11 -9.58
C TYR A 116 -6.96 -8.33 -8.65
N THR A 117 -5.90 -8.99 -8.16
CA THR A 117 -4.84 -8.39 -7.34
C THR A 117 -4.16 -7.20 -8.02
N VAL A 118 -3.86 -7.28 -9.32
CA VAL A 118 -3.18 -6.18 -10.03
C VAL A 118 -4.09 -4.96 -10.13
N TYR A 119 -5.37 -5.17 -10.41
CA TYR A 119 -6.36 -4.09 -10.45
C TYR A 119 -6.51 -3.45 -9.07
N LEU A 120 -6.54 -4.27 -8.01
CA LEU A 120 -6.63 -3.79 -6.64
C LEU A 120 -5.43 -2.91 -6.28
N GLN A 121 -4.21 -3.37 -6.54
CA GLN A 121 -2.99 -2.63 -6.19
C GLN A 121 -2.76 -1.38 -7.06
N SER A 122 -3.20 -1.41 -8.32
CA SER A 122 -2.97 -0.29 -9.26
C SER A 122 -4.09 0.74 -9.29
N VAL A 123 -5.28 0.39 -8.79
CA VAL A 123 -6.48 1.24 -8.86
C VAL A 123 -7.09 1.42 -7.48
N LEU A 124 -7.59 0.35 -6.86
CA LEU A 124 -8.39 0.49 -5.65
C LEU A 124 -7.59 1.00 -4.45
N VAL A 125 -6.36 0.49 -4.29
CA VAL A 125 -5.45 0.92 -3.22
C VAL A 125 -5.06 2.39 -3.37
N PRO A 126 -4.56 2.89 -4.53
CA PRO A 126 -4.23 4.29 -4.65
C PRO A 126 -5.45 5.21 -4.54
N GLU A 127 -6.62 4.82 -5.08
CA GLU A 127 -7.88 5.57 -4.91
C GLU A 127 -8.30 5.67 -3.44
N LEU A 128 -8.22 4.57 -2.71
CA LEU A 128 -8.48 4.55 -1.27
C LEU A 128 -7.47 5.40 -0.50
N ALA A 129 -6.18 5.29 -0.83
CA ALA A 129 -5.14 6.06 -0.18
C ALA A 129 -5.36 7.56 -0.38
N VAL A 130 -5.67 8.02 -1.60
CA VAL A 130 -6.03 9.43 -1.86
C VAL A 130 -7.19 9.88 -0.97
N ARG A 131 -8.24 9.07 -0.83
CA ARG A 131 -9.39 9.41 0.04
C ARG A 131 -8.97 9.58 1.50
N LEU A 132 -8.17 8.66 2.02
CA LEU A 132 -7.69 8.74 3.39
C LEU A 132 -6.77 9.97 3.59
N ILE A 133 -5.93 10.30 2.61
CA ILE A 133 -5.10 11.51 2.61
C ILE A 133 -5.94 12.78 2.63
N MET A 134 -7.01 12.83 1.83
CA MET A 134 -7.92 13.97 1.82
C MET A 134 -8.54 14.20 3.19
N GLU A 135 -8.93 13.13 3.90
CA GLU A 135 -9.44 13.24 5.28
C GLU A 135 -8.36 13.72 6.26
N ASP A 136 -7.18 13.11 6.19
CA ASP A 136 -6.08 13.33 7.12
C ASP A 136 -5.46 14.73 7.01
N MET A 137 -5.29 15.21 5.78
CA MET A 137 -4.66 16.49 5.47
C MET A 137 -5.69 17.59 5.21
N SER A 138 -6.98 17.26 5.14
CA SER A 138 -8.07 18.19 4.76
C SER A 138 -7.80 18.89 3.42
N VAL A 139 -7.29 18.14 2.44
CA VAL A 139 -6.91 18.65 1.11
C VAL A 139 -7.84 18.12 0.01
N GLY A 140 -7.81 18.78 -1.15
CA GLY A 140 -8.49 18.32 -2.35
C GLY A 140 -7.82 17.09 -2.99
N GLU A 141 -8.51 16.46 -3.94
CA GLU A 141 -8.09 15.19 -4.56
C GLU A 141 -6.75 15.30 -5.32
N GLU A 142 -6.52 16.39 -6.06
CA GLU A 142 -5.26 16.60 -6.78
C GLU A 142 -4.07 16.76 -5.83
N GLU A 143 -4.27 17.46 -4.71
CA GLU A 143 -3.22 17.65 -3.71
C GLU A 143 -2.97 16.35 -2.95
N ALA A 144 -4.01 15.59 -2.63
CA ALA A 144 -3.87 14.27 -2.03
C ALA A 144 -3.10 13.30 -2.94
N ARG A 145 -3.31 13.36 -4.26
CA ARG A 145 -2.51 12.60 -5.25
C ARG A 145 -1.04 13.01 -5.24
N ARG A 146 -0.74 14.32 -5.20
CA ARG A 146 0.64 14.82 -5.06
C ARG A 146 1.28 14.34 -3.77
N ILE A 147 0.57 14.43 -2.64
CA ILE A 147 1.06 13.94 -1.35
C ILE A 147 1.32 12.43 -1.41
N LEU A 148 0.43 11.64 -2.02
CA LEU A 148 0.61 10.19 -2.19
C LEU A 148 1.93 9.88 -2.93
N GLU A 149 2.24 10.60 -3.99
CA GLU A 149 3.47 10.42 -4.77
C GLU A 149 4.72 10.91 -4.02
N GLU A 150 4.69 12.15 -3.52
CA GLU A 150 5.81 12.77 -2.80
C GLU A 150 6.19 12.03 -1.51
N SER A 151 5.22 11.38 -0.88
CA SER A 151 5.44 10.69 0.39
C SER A 151 5.78 9.22 0.25
N SER A 152 5.86 8.68 -0.98
CA SER A 152 6.21 7.27 -1.23
C SER A 152 7.59 6.91 -0.64
N ASP A 153 8.62 7.69 -0.93
CA ASP A 153 9.98 7.46 -0.43
C ASP A 153 10.08 7.53 1.11
N VAL A 154 9.36 8.47 1.72
CA VAL A 154 9.36 8.68 3.17
C VAL A 154 8.51 7.62 3.88
N GLY A 155 7.37 7.27 3.29
CA GLY A 155 6.45 6.25 3.77
C GLY A 155 7.04 4.86 3.73
N GLU A 156 7.77 4.52 2.66
CA GLU A 156 8.51 3.27 2.56
C GLU A 156 9.55 3.17 3.69
N LEU A 157 10.31 4.23 3.98
CA LEU A 157 11.35 4.20 5.03
C LEU A 157 10.80 4.15 6.46
N LEU A 158 9.64 4.77 6.72
CA LEU A 158 9.07 4.91 8.06
C LEU A 158 8.01 3.86 8.39
N ASN A 159 7.24 3.45 7.39
CA ASN A 159 6.10 2.54 7.53
C ASN A 159 6.32 1.22 6.79
N ASP A 160 7.53 0.93 6.33
CA ASP A 160 7.93 -0.45 6.08
C ASP A 160 7.85 -1.26 7.37
N GLU A 161 7.25 -2.44 7.23
CA GLU A 161 7.44 -3.51 8.21
C GLU A 161 8.90 -3.55 8.58
N ILE A 162 9.17 -3.45 9.88
CA ILE A 162 10.47 -3.75 10.45
C ILE A 162 10.94 -5.03 9.76
N ALA A 163 11.92 -4.89 8.86
CA ALA A 163 12.53 -6.02 8.18
C ALA A 163 12.84 -7.03 9.27
N ASP A 164 12.16 -8.17 9.19
CA ASP A 164 12.23 -9.34 10.06
C ASP A 164 13.53 -9.30 10.86
N VAL A 165 13.48 -8.73 12.06
CA VAL A 165 14.58 -8.91 12.99
C VAL A 165 14.37 -10.34 13.40
N VAL A 166 15.04 -11.26 12.70
CA VAL A 166 15.32 -12.60 13.19
C VAL A 166 15.76 -12.35 14.62
N LEU A 167 14.89 -12.66 15.57
CA LEU A 167 15.30 -12.85 16.93
C LEU A 167 16.31 -13.98 16.81
N GLU A 168 17.60 -13.64 16.81
CA GLU A 168 18.61 -14.61 17.14
C GLU A 168 18.19 -15.11 18.53
N ASP A 169 17.56 -16.28 18.56
CA ASP A 169 17.32 -17.05 19.77
C ASP A 169 18.70 -17.31 20.38
N ASP A 170 19.13 -16.39 21.24
CA ASP A 170 20.23 -16.63 22.17
C ASP A 170 19.72 -17.59 23.25
N ASP A 171 20.53 -18.63 23.44
CA ASP A 171 20.63 -19.51 24.61
C ASP A 171 19.55 -20.57 24.84
N VAL A 172 19.78 -21.76 24.27
CA VAL A 172 19.62 -22.99 25.05
C VAL A 172 21.01 -23.49 25.44
N VAL A 173 21.44 -23.05 26.63
CA VAL A 173 22.55 -23.64 27.37
C VAL A 173 22.20 -25.11 27.64
N ASP A 174 22.92 -26.05 27.04
CA ASP A 174 22.81 -27.48 27.39
C ASP A 174 23.59 -27.73 28.69
N PRO A 175 22.94 -28.11 29.81
CA PRO A 175 23.62 -28.42 31.05
C PRO A 175 23.64 -29.92 31.29
N LEU A 176 24.22 -30.74 30.39
CA LEU A 176 24.48 -32.15 30.71
C LEU A 176 25.84 -32.64 30.18
N SER A 177 26.90 -32.32 30.92
CA SER A 177 28.13 -33.12 30.96
C SER A 177 28.49 -33.41 32.42
N GLN A 178 27.90 -34.47 32.95
CA GLN A 178 28.40 -35.22 34.09
C GLN A 178 28.39 -36.70 33.70
N ALA A 179 29.47 -37.38 34.07
CA ALA A 179 29.74 -38.82 34.01
C ALA A 179 30.28 -39.39 32.68
N HIS A 180 31.61 -39.50 32.61
CA HIS A 180 32.27 -40.81 32.76
C HIS A 180 33.70 -40.66 33.30
#